data_AF-W5MHT8-F1
#
_entry.id   AF-W5MHT8-F1
#
_cell.length_a   1.000
_cell.length_b   1.000
_cell.length_c   1.000
_cell.angle_alpha   90.00
_cell.angle_beta   90.00
_cell.angle_gamma   90.00
#
_symmetry.space_group_name_H-M   'P 1'
#
loop_
_entity.id
_entity.type
_entity.pdbx_description
1 polymer ?
#
loop_
_entity_poly.entity_id
_entity_poly.type
_entity_poly.pdbx_seq_one_letter_code
_entity_poly.pdbx_strand_id
1 'polypeptide(L)'
;MNKTRKPQELSRPCAGCGPVSRSRLQTLHRKSRLTRKKSYLKSRAGYCILPALGDRHCWGLLLVGKAQSVALSSPVSTQCVTIDTMDLDKDMDSQEVVAMLEECRQATLAGPAEVSEDVEEQCQRCQGSLPADLRTLLQEAGEMKWPFVPEKWQYKQSVSPEDKTDLKDLISKNLPKLLNYLKAAIVAGDSVSALSAAFLIDRFLYWVDASHKLLQIAKALHKRYPTTPVAPQLVIRQARLSVNTGKLQKAEFILSSLINNSGATGCWVYQQESDRTLVQAVSIQIRGQILQKLGLWREAAELVWASLIGFCALPQPDKKGIGTSLGLLANILASMNDQEYEAFKTSPHVDFSCLKEQGHRLLSAAEAARRAVVCSRFSPLFVLTNAVIQGTCLLSYGLSEDCPPAERRAFLGRAKEAFEIGLLTKTEDDSVASRQELHTFVKAAFCLAAAHRWLGLGEEAAARAERTCREAMGLLYAYASARGREKDRLSQGIMGLVGGAKAALGVAGFPKSDGKSYVPDSYLVREEDLFRVRPDGFHGVVRRRTAAEVLEGIGLVERPRNPGSHWRLHREERQTEVSVLGPVSTSGRSSGQLRGQGVSV
;
A
#
# COMPACT_ATOMS: atom_id res chain seq x y z
N MET A 1 52.84 -26.57 20.75
CA MET A 1 53.86 -25.76 21.42
C MET A 1 54.66 -24.98 20.38
N ASN A 2 54.78 -23.64 20.55
CA ASN A 2 55.74 -22.65 20.03
C ASN A 2 56.24 -22.74 18.56
N LYS A 3 55.94 -21.74 17.69
CA LYS A 3 56.68 -20.46 17.46
C LYS A 3 58.15 -20.74 17.05
N THR A 4 58.77 -20.21 15.99
CA THR A 4 58.65 -19.00 15.15
C THR A 4 59.87 -18.97 14.22
N ARG A 5 59.80 -18.38 13.01
CA ARG A 5 60.65 -17.25 12.52
C ARG A 5 60.75 -17.14 10.99
N LYS A 6 60.82 -15.88 10.57
CA LYS A 6 60.98 -15.19 9.26
C LYS A 6 61.98 -15.81 8.26
N PRO A 7 62.01 -15.32 7.01
CA PRO A 7 63.04 -14.31 6.71
C PRO A 7 62.60 -13.10 5.86
N GLN A 8 63.46 -12.08 5.95
CA GLN A 8 63.49 -10.79 5.26
C GLN A 8 63.93 -10.90 3.78
N GLU A 9 63.32 -10.03 2.97
CA GLU A 9 63.85 -9.18 1.89
C GLU A 9 65.09 -9.60 1.05
N LEU A 10 64.87 -9.63 -0.27
CA LEU A 10 65.86 -9.25 -1.29
C LEU A 10 65.17 -8.35 -2.33
N SER A 11 65.67 -7.13 -2.43
CA SER A 11 65.29 -6.09 -3.40
C SER A 11 66.33 -6.02 -4.54
N ARG A 12 65.90 -5.93 -5.80
CA ARG A 12 66.25 -4.87 -6.80
C ARG A 12 65.84 -5.26 -8.25
N PRO A 13 65.71 -4.28 -9.18
CA PRO A 13 64.45 -4.07 -9.91
C PRO A 13 64.54 -4.24 -11.44
N CYS A 14 63.40 -4.49 -12.10
CA CYS A 14 63.25 -4.22 -13.53
C CYS A 14 62.84 -2.77 -13.76
N ALA A 15 63.66 -2.08 -14.53
CA ALA A 15 63.44 -0.74 -15.04
C ALA A 15 62.26 -0.70 -16.04
N GLY A 16 61.49 0.39 -15.99
CA GLY A 16 60.51 0.71 -17.04
C GLY A 16 59.06 0.69 -16.60
N CYS A 17 58.69 1.42 -15.54
CA CYS A 17 57.34 1.97 -15.37
C CYS A 17 57.41 3.12 -14.35
N GLY A 18 57.06 4.34 -14.77
CA GLY A 18 57.02 5.53 -13.90
C GLY A 18 55.97 5.44 -12.78
N PRO A 19 56.00 6.35 -11.80
CA PRO A 19 55.16 6.27 -10.61
C PRO A 19 53.67 6.45 -10.94
N VAL A 20 52.89 5.41 -10.70
CA VAL A 20 51.43 5.46 -10.77
C VAL A 20 50.90 6.19 -9.53
N SER A 21 50.21 7.30 -9.74
CA SER A 21 49.64 8.13 -8.67
C SER A 21 48.65 7.35 -7.78
N ARG A 22 48.64 7.65 -6.46
CA ARG A 22 47.73 7.07 -5.45
C ARG A 22 46.24 7.14 -5.84
N SER A 23 45.85 8.04 -6.75
CA SER A 23 44.47 8.12 -7.26
C SER A 23 44.10 6.93 -8.17
N ARG A 24 45.06 6.34 -8.91
CA ARG A 24 44.79 5.17 -9.76
C ARG A 24 44.61 3.87 -8.97
N LEU A 25 45.33 3.70 -7.85
CA LEU A 25 45.17 2.54 -6.96
C LEU A 25 43.81 2.56 -6.23
N GLN A 26 43.34 3.73 -5.78
CA GLN A 26 41.98 3.87 -5.25
C GLN A 26 40.91 3.63 -6.31
N THR A 27 41.14 4.06 -7.56
CA THR A 27 40.22 3.81 -8.67
C THR A 27 40.17 2.33 -9.06
N LEU A 28 41.30 1.61 -8.99
CA LEU A 28 41.36 0.16 -9.25
C LEU A 28 40.73 -0.68 -8.14
N HIS A 29 40.88 -0.30 -6.86
CA HIS A 29 40.15 -0.95 -5.76
C HIS A 29 38.64 -0.66 -5.80
N ARG A 30 38.23 0.53 -6.25
CA ARG A 30 36.82 0.88 -6.47
C ARG A 30 36.25 0.11 -7.67
N LYS A 31 37.02 -0.06 -8.75
CA LYS A 31 36.66 -0.87 -9.92
C LYS A 31 36.61 -2.37 -9.61
N SER A 32 37.50 -2.92 -8.78
CA SER A 32 37.46 -4.34 -8.41
C SER A 32 36.33 -4.67 -7.42
N ARG A 33 35.96 -3.74 -6.53
CA ARG A 33 34.71 -3.84 -5.75
C ARG A 33 33.46 -3.70 -6.64
N LEU A 34 33.50 -2.84 -7.66
CA LEU A 34 32.39 -2.71 -8.62
C LEU A 34 32.25 -3.92 -9.53
N THR A 35 33.33 -4.60 -9.93
CA THR A 35 33.25 -5.83 -10.74
C THR A 35 32.84 -7.04 -9.90
N ARG A 36 33.28 -7.16 -8.64
CA ARG A 36 32.73 -8.15 -7.70
C ARG A 36 31.26 -7.90 -7.37
N LYS A 37 30.83 -6.64 -7.17
CA LYS A 37 29.42 -6.28 -6.98
C LYS A 37 28.58 -6.46 -8.26
N LYS A 38 29.12 -6.15 -9.45
CA LYS A 38 28.44 -6.42 -10.74
C LYS A 38 28.33 -7.91 -11.05
N SER A 39 29.30 -8.73 -10.63
CA SER A 39 29.20 -10.19 -10.69
C SER A 39 28.16 -10.73 -9.71
N TYR A 40 28.09 -10.17 -8.49
CA TYR A 40 27.04 -10.50 -7.51
C TYR A 40 25.63 -10.08 -7.99
N LEU A 41 25.52 -8.92 -8.66
CA LEU A 41 24.27 -8.42 -9.25
C LEU A 41 23.88 -9.19 -10.52
N LYS A 42 24.84 -9.59 -11.38
CA LYS A 42 24.55 -10.42 -12.55
C LYS A 42 24.13 -11.85 -12.21
N SER A 43 24.59 -12.41 -11.10
CA SER A 43 24.14 -13.73 -10.64
C SER A 43 22.71 -13.73 -10.06
N ARG A 44 22.15 -12.55 -9.75
CA ARG A 44 20.77 -12.40 -9.21
C ARG A 44 19.81 -11.68 -10.17
N ALA A 45 20.31 -11.08 -11.25
CA ALA A 45 19.50 -10.44 -12.31
C ALA A 45 18.82 -11.44 -13.28
N GLY A 46 18.68 -12.71 -12.89
CA GLY A 46 17.93 -13.73 -13.62
C GLY A 46 16.45 -13.85 -13.21
N TYR A 47 15.97 -13.04 -12.25
CA TYR A 47 14.58 -13.04 -11.80
C TYR A 47 14.01 -11.61 -11.74
N CYS A 48 13.92 -10.96 -12.89
CA CYS A 48 13.06 -9.80 -13.08
C CYS A 48 11.89 -10.23 -13.97
N ILE A 49 10.78 -10.65 -13.35
CA ILE A 49 9.53 -10.91 -14.06
C ILE A 49 8.62 -9.70 -13.84
N LEU A 50 8.48 -8.88 -14.88
CA LEU A 50 7.34 -7.99 -15.08
C LEU A 50 6.05 -8.83 -15.25
N PRO A 51 4.88 -8.31 -14.89
CA PRO A 51 3.67 -9.09 -14.69
C PRO A 51 3.00 -9.41 -16.04
N ALA A 52 3.40 -10.51 -16.64
CA ALA A 52 2.66 -11.17 -17.70
C ALA A 52 3.18 -12.60 -17.79
N LEU A 53 2.54 -13.53 -17.07
CA LEU A 53 2.43 -14.98 -17.35
C LEU A 53 2.03 -15.73 -16.07
N GLY A 54 0.76 -16.16 -16.01
CA GLY A 54 0.38 -17.46 -15.48
C GLY A 54 0.17 -17.63 -13.96
N ASP A 55 -0.99 -17.19 -13.46
CA ASP A 55 -1.56 -17.53 -12.14
C ASP A 55 -1.88 -19.02 -11.91
N ARG A 56 -1.52 -19.92 -12.83
CA ARG A 56 -1.79 -21.37 -12.69
C ARG A 56 -0.80 -22.11 -11.80
N HIS A 57 0.40 -21.58 -11.55
CA HIS A 57 1.47 -22.34 -10.89
C HIS A 57 1.72 -22.03 -9.40
N CYS A 58 1.23 -20.91 -8.85
CA CYS A 58 1.46 -20.61 -7.42
C CYS A 58 0.51 -21.36 -6.46
N TRP A 59 -0.65 -21.83 -6.95
CA TRP A 59 -1.64 -22.55 -6.12
C TRP A 59 -1.43 -24.07 -6.08
N GLY A 60 -0.63 -24.63 -7.01
CA GLY A 60 -0.35 -26.07 -7.09
C GLY A 60 0.44 -26.63 -5.90
N LEU A 61 1.19 -25.79 -5.18
CA LEU A 61 1.98 -26.21 -4.01
C LEU A 61 1.12 -26.51 -2.76
N LEU A 62 -0.13 -26.04 -2.72
CA LEU A 62 -1.08 -26.40 -1.64
C LEU A 62 -1.81 -27.73 -1.90
N LEU A 63 -1.67 -28.33 -3.08
CA LEU A 63 -2.50 -29.46 -3.53
C LEU A 63 -1.78 -30.82 -3.64
N VAL A 64 -0.44 -30.88 -3.55
CA VAL A 64 0.28 -32.15 -3.75
C VAL A 64 0.66 -32.80 -2.41
N GLY A 65 -0.22 -33.65 -1.92
CA GLY A 65 0.06 -34.63 -0.88
C GLY A 65 0.92 -35.78 -1.39
N LYS A 66 2.23 -35.55 -1.60
CA LYS A 66 3.23 -36.61 -1.64
C LYS A 66 4.45 -36.19 -0.84
N ALA A 67 4.63 -36.84 0.30
CA ALA A 67 5.89 -36.88 1.03
C ALA A 67 6.96 -37.51 0.12
N GLN A 68 7.83 -36.69 -0.46
CA GLN A 68 9.14 -37.12 -0.93
C GLN A 68 10.09 -35.92 -0.90
N SER A 69 11.23 -36.15 -0.27
CA SER A 69 12.33 -35.23 -0.03
C SER A 69 12.73 -34.46 -1.30
N VAL A 70 12.27 -33.22 -1.42
CA VAL A 70 12.91 -32.20 -2.24
C VAL A 70 13.03 -30.99 -1.33
N ALA A 71 14.27 -30.59 -1.05
CA ALA A 71 14.58 -29.42 -0.24
C ALA A 71 13.69 -28.25 -0.67
N LEU A 72 12.83 -27.79 0.24
CA LEU A 72 11.98 -26.61 0.09
C LEU A 72 12.86 -25.36 0.14
N SER A 73 13.68 -25.15 -0.89
CA SER A 73 14.50 -23.95 -1.08
C SER A 73 13.79 -22.90 -1.95
N SER A 74 12.47 -22.95 -2.06
CA SER A 74 11.68 -21.95 -2.79
C SER A 74 10.50 -21.51 -1.93
N PRO A 75 10.43 -20.22 -1.52
CA PRO A 75 9.31 -19.73 -0.74
C PRO A 75 8.03 -19.86 -1.58
N VAL A 76 6.98 -20.46 -1.00
CA VAL A 76 5.62 -20.34 -1.50
C VAL A 76 5.38 -18.84 -1.70
N SER A 77 5.18 -18.43 -2.95
CA SER A 77 5.00 -17.04 -3.34
C SER A 77 3.73 -16.51 -2.70
N THR A 78 3.86 -16.00 -1.49
CA THR A 78 2.92 -15.09 -0.88
C THR A 78 3.08 -13.82 -1.70
N GLN A 79 2.31 -13.68 -2.79
CA GLN A 79 2.25 -12.40 -3.49
C GLN A 79 2.00 -11.34 -2.43
N CYS A 80 2.94 -10.39 -2.34
CA CYS A 80 2.75 -9.16 -1.58
C CYS A 80 1.39 -8.62 -2.00
N VAL A 81 0.41 -8.67 -1.11
CA VAL A 81 -0.77 -7.82 -1.24
C VAL A 81 -0.25 -6.43 -0.90
N THR A 82 0.44 -5.80 -1.85
CA THR A 82 0.51 -4.35 -1.85
C THR A 82 -0.93 -3.86 -1.91
N ILE A 83 -1.24 -2.85 -1.11
CA ILE A 83 -2.48 -2.08 -1.22
C ILE A 83 -2.37 -1.33 -2.56
N ASP A 84 -2.46 -2.07 -3.65
CA ASP A 84 -2.51 -1.57 -5.00
C ASP A 84 -3.98 -1.21 -5.23
N THR A 85 -4.19 0.08 -5.54
CA THR A 85 -5.36 0.72 -6.13
C THR A 85 -6.64 -0.11 -6.12
N MET A 86 -7.55 0.30 -5.24
CA MET A 86 -8.93 -0.14 -5.21
C MET A 86 -9.61 0.39 -6.47
N ASP A 87 -10.26 -0.50 -7.23
CA ASP A 87 -11.29 -0.12 -8.21
C ASP A 87 -12.63 -0.22 -7.47
N LEU A 88 -13.07 0.81 -6.72
CA LEU A 88 -14.40 0.84 -6.12
C LEU A 88 -15.39 1.56 -7.06
N ASP A 89 -15.94 0.85 -8.04
CA ASP A 89 -17.10 1.33 -8.79
C ASP A 89 -18.40 0.92 -8.08
N LYS A 90 -18.83 1.67 -7.06
CA LYS A 90 -20.26 2.00 -6.90
C LYS A 90 -20.53 2.99 -5.77
N ASP A 91 -21.03 4.14 -6.21
CA ASP A 91 -22.14 4.94 -5.65
C ASP A 91 -22.55 6.05 -6.63
N MET A 92 -21.83 6.17 -7.75
CA MET A 92 -22.12 7.01 -8.91
C MET A 92 -21.42 6.37 -10.12
N ASP A 93 -21.87 6.61 -11.35
CA ASP A 93 -21.14 6.12 -12.52
C ASP A 93 -19.72 6.69 -12.46
N SER A 94 -18.71 5.81 -12.43
CA SER A 94 -17.29 6.19 -12.46
C SER A 94 -16.99 7.16 -13.60
N GLN A 95 -17.73 7.03 -14.70
CA GLN A 95 -17.68 7.95 -15.83
C GLN A 95 -18.21 9.36 -15.50
N GLU A 96 -19.27 9.46 -14.69
CA GLU A 96 -19.85 10.73 -14.25
C GLU A 96 -18.90 11.47 -13.28
N VAL A 97 -18.29 10.75 -12.32
CA VAL A 97 -17.23 11.30 -11.44
C VAL A 97 -16.07 11.83 -12.28
N VAL A 98 -15.62 11.03 -13.25
CA VAL A 98 -14.50 11.37 -14.14
C VAL A 98 -14.84 12.57 -15.04
N ALA A 99 -16.08 12.67 -15.52
CA ALA A 99 -16.57 13.80 -16.31
C ALA A 99 -16.60 15.08 -15.47
N MET A 100 -17.19 15.06 -14.26
CA MET A 100 -17.21 16.22 -13.36
C MET A 100 -15.80 16.68 -12.95
N LEU A 101 -14.87 15.74 -12.71
CA LEU A 101 -13.46 16.07 -12.47
C LEU A 101 -12.79 16.70 -13.69
N GLU A 102 -13.16 16.26 -14.90
CA GLU A 102 -12.66 16.86 -16.13
C GLU A 102 -13.19 18.29 -16.30
N GLU A 103 -14.44 18.55 -15.98
CA GLU A 103 -15.01 19.90 -15.96
C GLU A 103 -14.28 20.81 -14.94
N CYS A 104 -13.99 20.30 -13.74
CA CYS A 104 -13.19 21.04 -12.75
C CYS A 104 -11.78 21.36 -13.30
N ARG A 105 -11.16 20.41 -14.00
CA ARG A 105 -9.85 20.60 -14.63
C ARG A 105 -9.90 21.66 -15.71
N GLN A 106 -10.92 21.63 -16.58
CA GLN A 106 -11.14 22.63 -17.62
C GLN A 106 -11.36 24.03 -17.03
N ALA A 107 -12.20 24.15 -15.99
CA ALA A 107 -12.41 25.41 -15.27
C ALA A 107 -11.09 25.94 -14.66
N THR A 108 -10.27 25.06 -14.10
CA THR A 108 -8.96 25.46 -13.55
C THR A 108 -8.04 26.00 -14.63
N LEU A 109 -8.04 25.40 -15.83
CA LEU A 109 -7.24 25.88 -16.96
C LEU A 109 -7.76 27.23 -17.49
N ALA A 110 -9.07 27.39 -17.61
CA ALA A 110 -9.71 28.58 -18.16
C ALA A 110 -9.35 29.86 -17.39
N GLY A 111 -9.28 29.80 -16.06
CA GLY A 111 -9.18 31.02 -15.25
C GLY A 111 -10.33 31.16 -14.26
N PRO A 112 -10.18 31.97 -13.21
CA PRO A 112 -11.36 32.49 -12.54
C PRO A 112 -12.21 33.28 -13.56
N ALA A 113 -13.52 33.22 -13.42
CA ALA A 113 -14.41 34.12 -14.16
C ALA A 113 -14.22 35.56 -13.67
N GLU A 114 -14.69 36.54 -14.46
CA GLU A 114 -14.84 37.89 -13.93
C GLU A 114 -15.77 37.85 -12.72
N VAL A 115 -15.36 38.51 -11.63
CA VAL A 115 -16.11 38.53 -10.37
C VAL A 115 -17.46 39.18 -10.65
N SER A 116 -18.52 38.39 -10.55
CA SER A 116 -19.92 38.78 -10.70
C SER A 116 -20.71 38.23 -9.51
N GLU A 117 -21.75 38.95 -9.09
CA GLU A 117 -22.67 38.50 -8.03
C GLU A 117 -23.21 37.09 -8.33
N ASP A 118 -23.47 36.76 -9.60
CA ASP A 118 -23.93 35.44 -10.03
C ASP A 118 -22.94 34.30 -9.70
N VAL A 119 -21.63 34.57 -9.79
CA VAL A 119 -20.57 33.58 -9.55
C VAL A 119 -20.42 33.32 -8.06
N GLU A 120 -20.49 34.38 -7.26
CA GLU A 120 -20.44 34.28 -5.80
C GLU A 120 -21.70 33.61 -5.23
N GLU A 121 -22.88 33.99 -5.72
CA GLU A 121 -24.16 33.38 -5.32
C GLU A 121 -24.18 31.89 -5.67
N GLN A 122 -23.69 31.51 -6.86
CA GLN A 122 -23.62 30.11 -7.25
C GLN A 122 -22.68 29.30 -6.34
N CYS A 123 -21.53 29.86 -5.93
CA CYS A 123 -20.62 29.21 -4.99
C CYS A 123 -21.29 29.02 -3.61
N GLN A 124 -21.94 30.06 -3.09
CA GLN A 124 -22.69 30.02 -1.83
C GLN A 124 -23.85 29.01 -1.89
N ARG A 125 -24.58 28.95 -2.99
CA ARG A 125 -25.67 28.00 -3.22
C ARG A 125 -25.17 26.56 -3.24
N CYS A 126 -24.04 26.30 -3.91
CA CYS A 126 -23.40 24.99 -3.89
C CYS A 126 -22.98 24.60 -2.46
N GLN A 127 -22.40 25.52 -1.70
CA GLN A 127 -22.01 25.29 -0.31
C GLN A 127 -23.23 25.01 0.59
N GLY A 128 -24.30 25.80 0.47
CA GLY A 128 -25.54 25.66 1.23
C GLY A 128 -26.27 24.33 0.99
N SER A 129 -26.08 23.72 -0.19
CA SER A 129 -26.66 22.42 -0.56
C SER A 129 -26.00 21.21 0.12
N LEU A 130 -24.84 21.40 0.73
CA LEU A 130 -24.08 20.37 1.44
C LEU A 130 -24.64 20.16 2.85
N PRO A 131 -24.64 18.91 3.38
CA PRO A 131 -24.94 18.64 4.80
C PRO A 131 -24.08 19.45 5.76
N ALA A 132 -24.62 19.76 6.95
CA ALA A 132 -23.92 20.55 7.97
C ALA A 132 -22.57 19.96 8.38
N ASP A 133 -22.49 18.64 8.53
CA ASP A 133 -21.23 17.93 8.84
C ASP A 133 -20.16 18.16 7.76
N LEU A 134 -20.53 18.13 6.48
CA LEU A 134 -19.60 18.36 5.38
C LEU A 134 -19.17 19.82 5.26
N ARG A 135 -20.08 20.76 5.53
CA ARG A 135 -19.72 22.19 5.59
C ARG A 135 -18.71 22.46 6.72
N THR A 136 -18.93 21.84 7.87
CA THR A 136 -18.00 21.92 9.00
C THR A 136 -16.63 21.36 8.59
N LEU A 137 -16.58 20.14 8.02
CA LEU A 137 -15.32 19.54 7.57
C LEU A 137 -14.58 20.38 6.52
N LEU A 138 -15.30 21.03 5.61
CA LEU A 138 -14.70 21.94 4.61
C LEU A 138 -14.11 23.19 5.27
N GLN A 139 -14.82 23.78 6.23
CA GLN A 139 -14.30 24.91 7.00
C GLN A 139 -13.03 24.51 7.77
N GLU A 140 -13.06 23.39 8.49
CA GLU A 140 -11.92 22.89 9.24
C GLU A 140 -10.70 22.56 8.36
N ALA A 141 -10.95 22.06 7.15
CA ALA A 141 -9.92 21.82 6.15
C ALA A 141 -9.27 23.14 5.69
N GLY A 142 -10.07 24.20 5.47
CA GLY A 142 -9.59 25.53 5.11
C GLY A 142 -8.79 26.21 6.23
N GLU A 143 -9.17 25.97 7.48
CA GLU A 143 -8.46 26.41 8.70
C GLU A 143 -7.19 25.57 9.00
N MET A 144 -6.88 24.59 8.15
CA MET A 144 -5.72 23.69 8.32
C MET A 144 -5.73 22.95 9.66
N LYS A 145 -6.92 22.59 10.19
CA LYS A 145 -7.04 21.98 11.52
C LYS A 145 -6.27 20.68 11.69
N TRP A 146 -6.08 19.92 10.62
CA TRP A 146 -5.43 18.62 10.63
C TRP A 146 -4.73 18.34 9.28
N PRO A 147 -3.57 17.66 9.26
CA PRO A 147 -2.86 17.34 8.02
C PRO A 147 -3.49 16.19 7.21
N PHE A 148 -4.39 15.42 7.82
CA PHE A 148 -5.16 14.33 7.22
C PHE A 148 -6.59 14.36 7.73
N VAL A 149 -7.57 14.09 6.87
CA VAL A 149 -8.98 14.05 7.30
C VAL A 149 -9.16 12.91 8.31
N PRO A 150 -9.52 13.19 9.58
CA PRO A 150 -9.61 12.16 10.60
C PRO A 150 -10.87 11.30 10.42
N GLU A 151 -10.79 10.00 10.71
CA GLU A 151 -12.01 9.21 10.96
C GLU A 151 -12.51 9.50 12.39
N LYS A 152 -13.82 9.43 12.64
CA LYS A 152 -14.39 9.73 13.97
C LYS A 152 -13.87 8.80 15.07
N TRP A 153 -13.58 7.54 14.75
CA TRP A 153 -13.04 6.54 15.67
C TRP A 153 -11.50 6.57 15.81
N GLN A 154 -10.78 7.29 14.94
CA GLN A 154 -9.33 7.11 14.73
C GLN A 154 -8.48 7.35 15.98
N TYR A 155 -8.83 8.36 16.76
CA TYR A 155 -8.05 8.85 17.90
C TYR A 155 -8.74 8.61 19.26
N LYS A 156 -10.01 8.19 19.27
CA LYS A 156 -10.80 8.02 20.51
C LYS A 156 -10.47 6.72 21.23
N GLN A 157 -10.29 6.78 22.54
CA GLN A 157 -10.14 5.58 23.39
C GLN A 157 -11.49 4.84 23.52
N SER A 158 -12.54 5.55 23.93
CA SER A 158 -13.92 5.03 23.95
C SER A 158 -14.68 5.47 22.70
N VAL A 159 -15.03 4.51 21.85
CA VAL A 159 -15.73 4.76 20.57
C VAL A 159 -17.23 4.60 20.77
N SER A 160 -18.01 5.68 20.60
CA SER A 160 -19.48 5.63 20.69
C SER A 160 -20.11 5.07 19.40
N PRO A 161 -21.41 4.74 19.39
CA PRO A 161 -22.09 4.30 18.16
C PRO A 161 -22.00 5.28 16.99
N GLU A 162 -21.96 6.58 17.26
CA GLU A 162 -21.87 7.67 16.27
C GLU A 162 -20.48 7.75 15.63
N ASP A 163 -19.44 7.38 16.40
CA ASP A 163 -18.04 7.39 15.97
C ASP A 163 -17.69 6.27 14.99
N LYS A 164 -18.57 5.27 14.89
CA LYS A 164 -18.43 4.09 14.03
C LYS A 164 -19.00 4.32 12.64
N THR A 165 -19.35 5.56 12.28
CA THR A 165 -19.77 5.93 10.93
C THR A 165 -18.53 6.20 10.06
N ASP A 166 -18.46 5.57 8.89
CA ASP A 166 -17.33 5.74 7.97
C ASP A 166 -17.47 7.09 7.25
N LEU A 167 -16.43 7.92 7.30
CA LEU A 167 -16.38 9.17 6.54
C LEU A 167 -16.51 8.90 5.04
N LYS A 168 -16.08 7.71 4.58
CA LYS A 168 -16.30 7.21 3.24
C LYS A 168 -17.76 7.36 2.84
N ASP A 169 -18.70 6.82 3.62
CA ASP A 169 -20.12 6.78 3.25
C ASP A 169 -20.72 8.19 3.14
N LEU A 170 -20.31 9.08 4.06
CA LEU A 170 -20.71 10.49 4.02
C LEU A 170 -20.20 11.19 2.76
N ILE A 171 -18.95 10.96 2.37
CA ILE A 171 -18.35 11.53 1.16
C ILE A 171 -18.96 10.90 -0.09
N SER A 172 -19.06 9.57 -0.17
CA SER A 172 -19.63 8.85 -1.32
C SER A 172 -21.02 9.39 -1.67
N LYS A 173 -21.90 9.48 -0.66
CA LYS A 173 -23.29 9.94 -0.83
C LYS A 173 -23.40 11.39 -1.31
N ASN A 174 -22.39 12.22 -1.06
CA ASN A 174 -22.41 13.66 -1.38
C ASN A 174 -21.34 14.07 -2.41
N LEU A 175 -20.65 13.12 -3.02
CA LEU A 175 -19.56 13.39 -3.95
C LEU A 175 -19.94 14.30 -5.12
N PRO A 176 -21.07 14.10 -5.84
CA PRO A 176 -21.43 15.02 -6.93
C PRO A 176 -21.65 16.45 -6.43
N LYS A 177 -22.23 16.64 -5.24
CA LYS A 177 -22.38 17.96 -4.63
C LYS A 177 -21.02 18.58 -4.27
N LEU A 178 -20.09 17.78 -3.76
CA LEU A 178 -18.72 18.22 -3.45
C LEU A 178 -17.93 18.60 -4.71
N LEU A 179 -18.09 17.86 -5.81
CA LEU A 179 -17.46 18.18 -7.09
C LEU A 179 -18.05 19.44 -7.73
N ASN A 180 -19.37 19.63 -7.64
CA ASN A 180 -20.02 20.87 -8.06
C ASN A 180 -19.54 22.08 -7.23
N TYR A 181 -19.41 21.90 -5.92
CA TYR A 181 -18.84 22.93 -5.05
C TYR A 181 -17.38 23.23 -5.39
N LEU A 182 -16.55 22.21 -5.62
CA LEU A 182 -15.17 22.37 -6.09
C LEU A 182 -15.12 23.20 -7.38
N LYS A 183 -15.95 22.87 -8.37
CA LYS A 183 -16.04 23.62 -9.63
C LYS A 183 -16.44 25.08 -9.38
N ALA A 184 -17.47 25.32 -8.57
CA ALA A 184 -17.93 26.67 -8.26
C ALA A 184 -16.84 27.49 -7.55
N ALA A 185 -16.13 26.92 -6.58
CA ALA A 185 -15.01 27.57 -5.90
C ALA A 185 -13.85 27.89 -6.86
N ILE A 186 -13.53 27.00 -7.81
CA ILE A 186 -12.51 27.25 -8.84
C ILE A 186 -12.90 28.45 -9.71
N VAL A 187 -14.17 28.50 -10.18
CA VAL A 187 -14.69 29.57 -11.04
C VAL A 187 -14.72 30.91 -10.30
N ALA A 188 -15.10 30.90 -9.02
CA ALA A 188 -15.09 32.07 -8.14
C ALA A 188 -13.68 32.55 -7.75
N GLY A 189 -12.63 31.82 -8.10
CA GLY A 189 -11.26 32.15 -7.70
C GLY A 189 -10.95 31.90 -6.22
N ASP A 190 -11.86 31.27 -5.48
CA ASP A 190 -11.66 30.88 -4.08
C ASP A 190 -10.80 29.62 -3.99
N SER A 191 -9.48 29.86 -4.04
CA SER A 191 -8.48 28.80 -3.98
C SER A 191 -8.47 28.02 -2.67
N VAL A 192 -8.85 28.65 -1.54
CA VAL A 192 -8.87 28.00 -0.21
C VAL A 192 -10.01 27.00 -0.17
N SER A 193 -11.22 27.41 -0.57
CA SER A 193 -12.37 26.51 -0.65
C SER A 193 -12.14 25.38 -1.65
N ALA A 194 -11.56 25.69 -2.82
CA ALA A 194 -11.26 24.67 -3.83
C ALA A 194 -10.25 23.62 -3.31
N LEU A 195 -9.15 24.03 -2.67
CA LEU A 195 -8.18 23.10 -2.11
C LEU A 195 -8.69 22.35 -0.88
N SER A 196 -9.60 22.96 -0.11
CA SER A 196 -10.29 22.29 1.02
C SER A 196 -11.22 21.18 0.53
N ALA A 197 -11.99 21.45 -0.54
CA ALA A 197 -12.81 20.44 -1.20
C ALA A 197 -11.96 19.31 -1.77
N ALA A 198 -10.86 19.65 -2.46
CA ALA A 198 -9.91 18.67 -2.99
C ALA A 198 -9.29 17.79 -1.88
N PHE A 199 -8.93 18.39 -0.75
CA PHE A 199 -8.40 17.69 0.42
C PHE A 199 -9.42 16.69 0.99
N LEU A 200 -10.68 17.09 1.12
CA LEU A 200 -11.73 16.25 1.67
C LEU A 200 -12.02 15.02 0.78
N ILE A 201 -12.12 15.22 -0.53
CA ILE A 201 -12.45 14.14 -1.48
C ILE A 201 -11.25 13.25 -1.86
N ASP A 202 -10.02 13.63 -1.53
CA ASP A 202 -8.80 12.90 -1.91
C ASP A 202 -8.83 11.42 -1.53
N ARG A 203 -9.24 11.09 -0.30
CA ARG A 203 -9.25 9.71 0.17
C ARG A 203 -10.24 8.86 -0.64
N PHE A 204 -11.41 9.41 -0.94
CA PHE A 204 -12.39 8.76 -1.78
C PHE A 204 -11.89 8.60 -3.21
N LEU A 205 -11.33 9.65 -3.81
CA LEU A 205 -10.82 9.59 -5.18
C LEU A 205 -9.60 8.69 -5.35
N TYR A 206 -8.90 8.33 -4.27
CA TYR A 206 -7.90 7.26 -4.29
C TYR A 206 -8.47 5.86 -4.34
N TRP A 207 -9.64 5.67 -3.74
CA TRP A 207 -10.33 4.40 -3.72
C TRP A 207 -11.03 4.04 -5.03
N VAL A 208 -11.24 5.01 -5.91
CA VAL A 208 -11.87 4.84 -7.22
C VAL A 208 -10.89 5.11 -8.38
N ASP A 209 -9.58 5.07 -8.09
CA ASP A 209 -8.48 5.35 -9.02
C ASP A 209 -8.54 6.69 -9.80
N ALA A 210 -9.25 7.68 -9.25
CA ALA A 210 -9.41 9.02 -9.86
C ALA A 210 -8.40 10.07 -9.32
N SER A 211 -7.48 9.68 -8.44
CA SER A 211 -6.51 10.58 -7.79
C SER A 211 -5.64 11.37 -8.77
N HIS A 212 -5.30 10.80 -9.92
CA HIS A 212 -4.47 11.49 -10.91
C HIS A 212 -5.12 12.80 -11.40
N LYS A 213 -6.44 12.78 -11.69
CA LYS A 213 -7.19 13.96 -12.14
C LYS A 213 -7.28 15.01 -11.03
N LEU A 214 -7.58 14.59 -9.80
CA LEU A 214 -7.60 15.47 -8.63
C LEU A 214 -6.27 16.20 -8.43
N LEU A 215 -5.15 15.47 -8.51
CA LEU A 215 -3.83 16.07 -8.33
C LEU A 215 -3.43 17.02 -9.47
N GLN A 216 -3.94 16.81 -10.69
CA GLN A 216 -3.77 17.80 -11.76
C GLN A 216 -4.48 19.12 -11.44
N ILE A 217 -5.71 19.05 -10.92
CA ILE A 217 -6.47 20.23 -10.46
C ILE A 217 -5.70 20.92 -9.33
N ALA A 218 -5.33 20.19 -8.27
CA ALA A 218 -4.59 20.75 -7.14
C ALA A 218 -3.25 21.40 -7.56
N LYS A 219 -2.52 20.78 -8.49
CA LYS A 219 -1.27 21.34 -9.04
C LYS A 219 -1.51 22.62 -9.85
N ALA A 220 -2.56 22.66 -10.65
CA ALA A 220 -2.90 23.85 -11.43
C ALA A 220 -3.36 25.01 -10.52
N LEU A 221 -4.15 24.72 -9.48
CA LEU A 221 -4.51 25.67 -8.44
C LEU A 221 -3.29 26.22 -7.71
N HIS A 222 -2.37 25.35 -7.27
CA HIS A 222 -1.14 25.79 -6.60
C HIS A 222 -0.24 26.64 -7.52
N LYS A 223 -0.17 26.33 -8.82
CA LYS A 223 0.60 27.13 -9.78
C LYS A 223 0.02 28.55 -9.91
N ARG A 224 -1.31 28.69 -9.86
CA ARG A 224 -1.99 30.00 -9.95
C ARG A 224 -1.96 30.76 -8.62
N TYR A 225 -2.14 30.06 -7.51
CA TYR A 225 -2.22 30.62 -6.17
C TYR A 225 -1.15 29.97 -5.27
N PRO A 226 0.13 30.38 -5.41
CA PRO A 226 1.26 29.72 -4.75
C PRO A 226 1.26 29.88 -3.23
N THR A 227 0.56 30.89 -2.70
CA THR A 227 0.42 31.17 -1.27
C THR A 227 -0.69 30.34 -0.62
N THR A 228 -1.57 29.71 -1.39
CA THR A 228 -2.68 28.93 -0.84
C THR A 228 -2.15 27.60 -0.29
N PRO A 229 -2.48 27.25 0.96
CA PRO A 229 -1.97 26.05 1.60
C PRO A 229 -2.50 24.78 0.91
N VAL A 230 -1.61 23.79 0.73
CA VAL A 230 -1.95 22.46 0.19
C VAL A 230 -1.71 21.43 1.29
N ALA A 231 -2.74 20.65 1.59
CA ALA A 231 -2.69 19.65 2.66
C ALA A 231 -1.57 18.60 2.43
N PRO A 232 -0.81 18.22 3.48
CA PRO A 232 0.17 17.14 3.42
C PRO A 232 -0.39 15.83 2.87
N GLN A 233 -1.66 15.52 3.13
CA GLN A 233 -2.34 14.36 2.54
C GLN A 233 -2.27 14.34 1.00
N LEU A 234 -2.51 15.47 0.33
CA LEU A 234 -2.44 15.58 -1.14
C LEU A 234 -1.01 15.44 -1.66
N VAL A 235 -0.03 15.96 -0.93
CA VAL A 235 1.40 15.80 -1.25
C VAL A 235 1.82 14.33 -1.14
N ILE A 236 1.40 13.66 -0.07
CA ILE A 236 1.61 12.24 0.14
C ILE A 236 0.87 11.39 -0.90
N ARG A 237 -0.32 11.82 -1.36
CA ARG A 237 -1.03 11.17 -2.46
C ARG A 237 -0.18 11.13 -3.73
N GLN A 238 0.50 12.24 -4.06
CA GLN A 238 1.39 12.30 -5.21
C GLN A 238 2.59 11.34 -5.07
N ALA A 239 3.11 11.16 -3.84
CA ALA A 239 4.12 10.14 -3.58
C ALA A 239 3.57 8.73 -3.81
N ARG A 240 2.38 8.39 -3.27
CA ARG A 240 1.73 7.08 -3.47
C ARG A 240 1.49 6.76 -4.95
N LEU A 241 0.97 7.70 -5.74
CA LEU A 241 0.82 7.49 -7.19
C LEU A 241 2.16 7.26 -7.90
N SER A 242 3.21 7.95 -7.45
CA SER A 242 4.56 7.76 -7.99
C SER A 242 5.10 6.36 -7.64
N VAL A 243 4.83 5.85 -6.44
CA VAL A 243 5.14 4.45 -6.08
C VAL A 243 4.39 3.46 -6.97
N ASN A 244 3.08 3.65 -7.13
CA ASN A 244 2.22 2.74 -7.91
C ASN A 244 2.61 2.68 -9.40
N THR A 245 3.08 3.80 -9.95
CA THR A 245 3.56 3.89 -11.34
C THR A 245 5.04 3.52 -11.52
N GLY A 246 5.70 3.02 -10.48
CA GLY A 246 7.12 2.64 -10.52
C GLY A 246 8.10 3.82 -10.51
N LYS A 247 7.63 5.06 -10.37
CA LYS A 247 8.44 6.30 -10.28
C LYS A 247 9.00 6.48 -8.87
N LEU A 248 9.79 5.50 -8.42
CA LEU A 248 10.26 5.40 -7.02
C LEU A 248 11.12 6.59 -6.60
N GLN A 249 11.99 7.10 -7.48
CA GLN A 249 12.83 8.28 -7.18
C GLN A 249 11.99 9.53 -6.91
N LYS A 250 10.94 9.75 -7.71
CA LYS A 250 10.01 10.87 -7.51
C LYS A 250 9.25 10.73 -6.19
N ALA A 251 8.78 9.53 -5.87
CA ALA A 251 8.13 9.27 -4.59
C ALA A 251 9.09 9.56 -3.43
N GLU A 252 10.30 9.01 -3.50
CA GLU A 252 11.30 9.16 -2.46
C GLU A 252 11.73 10.61 -2.25
N PHE A 253 11.86 11.41 -3.31
CA PHE A 253 12.16 12.84 -3.19
C PHE A 253 11.10 13.57 -2.35
N ILE A 254 9.82 13.31 -2.61
CA ILE A 254 8.70 13.90 -1.86
C ILE A 254 8.75 13.46 -0.39
N LEU A 255 8.89 12.16 -0.14
CA LEU A 255 8.90 11.59 1.21
C LEU A 255 10.12 12.05 2.01
N SER A 256 11.31 12.08 1.40
CA SER A 256 12.53 12.62 1.99
C SER A 256 12.37 14.07 2.42
N SER A 257 11.75 14.89 1.57
CA SER A 257 11.48 16.28 1.92
C SER A 257 10.61 16.39 3.16
N LEU A 258 9.49 15.65 3.22
CA LEU A 258 8.58 15.67 4.37
C LEU A 258 9.25 15.12 5.63
N ILE A 259 10.06 14.08 5.51
CA ILE A 259 10.74 13.46 6.66
C ILE A 259 11.83 14.40 7.21
N ASN A 260 12.69 14.94 6.35
CA ASN A 260 13.84 15.73 6.77
C ASN A 260 13.46 17.15 7.22
N ASN A 261 12.35 17.70 6.72
CA ASN A 261 11.86 19.03 7.07
C ASN A 261 10.71 19.00 8.11
N SER A 262 10.64 17.97 8.95
CA SER A 262 9.66 17.89 10.05
C SER A 262 8.21 18.09 9.58
N GLY A 263 7.84 17.37 8.53
CA GLY A 263 6.53 17.42 7.88
C GLY A 263 6.29 18.66 7.01
N ALA A 264 7.11 19.71 7.10
CA ALA A 264 6.82 21.00 6.46
C ALA A 264 6.63 20.88 4.94
N THR A 265 5.57 21.52 4.43
CA THR A 265 5.26 21.56 3.00
C THR A 265 4.50 22.83 2.64
N GLY A 266 4.98 23.55 1.61
CA GLY A 266 4.34 24.77 1.11
C GLY A 266 4.03 25.79 2.22
N CYS A 267 2.83 26.36 2.16
CA CYS A 267 2.31 27.31 3.15
C CYS A 267 1.43 26.64 4.23
N TRP A 268 1.49 25.31 4.37
CA TRP A 268 0.68 24.60 5.36
C TRP A 268 1.18 24.89 6.78
N VAL A 269 0.27 25.33 7.65
CA VAL A 269 0.54 25.60 9.07
C VAL A 269 -0.07 24.49 9.91
N TYR A 270 0.75 23.91 10.79
CA TYR A 270 0.31 22.86 11.70
C TYR A 270 -0.21 23.47 13.00
N GLN A 271 -1.37 23.01 13.48
CA GLN A 271 -1.93 23.43 14.76
C GLN A 271 -1.16 22.86 15.94
N GLN A 272 -0.59 21.65 15.78
CA GLN A 272 0.16 20.96 16.83
C GLN A 272 1.46 20.35 16.28
N GLU A 273 2.48 20.23 17.13
CA GLU A 273 3.75 19.58 16.76
C GLU A 273 3.57 18.07 16.50
N SER A 274 2.59 17.44 17.17
CA SER A 274 2.22 16.05 16.92
C SER A 274 1.73 15.80 15.50
N ASP A 275 1.13 16.79 14.83
CA ASP A 275 0.69 16.65 13.44
C ASP A 275 1.88 16.54 12.47
N ARG A 276 3.00 17.20 12.78
CA ARG A 276 4.25 17.03 12.03
C ARG A 276 4.80 15.62 12.21
N THR A 277 4.78 15.12 13.44
CA THR A 277 5.15 13.73 13.78
C THR A 277 4.29 12.73 12.99
N LEU A 278 2.98 12.95 12.93
CA LEU A 278 2.04 12.14 12.14
C LEU A 278 2.42 12.13 10.65
N VAL A 279 2.69 13.30 10.05
CA VAL A 279 3.11 13.39 8.63
C VAL A 279 4.42 12.65 8.38
N GLN A 280 5.39 12.76 9.29
CA GLN A 280 6.64 12.00 9.20
C GLN A 280 6.41 10.49 9.33
N ALA A 281 5.56 10.05 10.27
CA ALA A 281 5.25 8.64 10.48
C ALA A 281 4.62 8.01 9.23
N VAL A 282 3.64 8.68 8.61
CA VAL A 282 3.04 8.25 7.34
C VAL A 282 4.07 8.21 6.21
N SER A 283 4.95 9.23 6.14
CA SER A 283 5.97 9.28 5.10
C SER A 283 6.99 8.13 5.22
N ILE A 284 7.39 7.80 6.45
CA ILE A 284 8.28 6.67 6.76
C ILE A 284 7.61 5.34 6.46
N GLN A 285 6.33 5.19 6.80
CA GLN A 285 5.53 4.02 6.46
C GLN A 285 5.58 3.76 4.95
N ILE A 286 5.33 4.79 4.12
CA ILE A 286 5.35 4.67 2.65
C ILE A 286 6.76 4.35 2.14
N ARG A 287 7.80 4.95 2.72
CA ARG A 287 9.18 4.56 2.38
C ARG A 287 9.44 3.09 2.69
N GLY A 288 8.92 2.57 3.81
CA GLY A 288 8.91 1.13 4.09
C GLY A 288 8.24 0.31 2.99
N GLN A 289 7.11 0.76 2.46
CA GLN A 289 6.43 0.11 1.31
C GLN A 289 7.28 0.15 0.02
N ILE A 290 8.05 1.23 -0.22
CA ILE A 290 9.00 1.29 -1.34
C ILE A 290 10.06 0.20 -1.19
N LEU A 291 10.68 0.09 -0.01
CA LEU A 291 11.70 -0.93 0.25
C LEU A 291 11.14 -2.35 0.17
N GLN A 292 9.90 -2.55 0.64
CA GLN A 292 9.17 -3.80 0.49
C GLN A 292 8.99 -4.17 -0.99
N LYS A 293 8.56 -3.23 -1.84
CA LYS A 293 8.44 -3.46 -3.30
C LYS A 293 9.79 -3.77 -3.96
N LEU A 294 10.90 -3.32 -3.38
CA LEU A 294 12.27 -3.61 -3.83
C LEU A 294 12.83 -4.94 -3.26
N GLY A 295 12.09 -5.65 -2.41
CA GLY A 295 12.55 -6.88 -1.76
C GLY A 295 13.63 -6.66 -0.70
N LEU A 296 13.77 -5.45 -0.19
CA LEU A 296 14.69 -5.10 0.90
C LEU A 296 13.96 -5.28 2.23
N TRP A 297 13.68 -6.53 2.59
CA TRP A 297 12.73 -6.87 3.65
C TRP A 297 13.13 -6.36 5.01
N ARG A 298 14.40 -6.54 5.41
CA ARG A 298 14.90 -6.11 6.71
C ARG A 298 14.79 -4.59 6.89
N GLU A 299 15.29 -3.84 5.93
CA GLU A 299 15.23 -2.37 5.94
C GLU A 299 13.78 -1.87 5.85
N ALA A 300 12.93 -2.55 5.08
CA ALA A 300 11.49 -2.25 5.03
C ALA A 300 10.85 -2.43 6.41
N ALA A 301 11.11 -3.55 7.10
CA ALA A 301 10.57 -3.80 8.44
C ALA A 301 11.08 -2.78 9.46
N GLU A 302 12.34 -2.35 9.36
CA GLU A 302 12.88 -1.30 10.22
C GLU A 302 12.18 0.05 10.04
N LEU A 303 11.83 0.43 8.80
CA LEU A 303 11.06 1.65 8.53
C LEU A 303 9.60 1.50 8.95
N VAL A 304 8.96 0.36 8.69
CA VAL A 304 7.59 0.12 9.14
C VAL A 304 7.53 0.13 10.67
N TRP A 305 8.51 -0.47 11.36
CA TRP A 305 8.65 -0.37 12.80
C TRP A 305 8.80 1.07 13.28
N ALA A 306 9.68 1.85 12.64
CA ALA A 306 9.84 3.28 12.94
C ALA A 306 8.52 4.06 12.81
N SER A 307 7.70 3.75 11.81
CA SER A 307 6.37 4.36 11.66
C SER A 307 5.42 3.98 12.79
N LEU A 308 5.45 2.73 13.28
CA LEU A 308 4.66 2.30 14.46
C LEU A 308 5.02 3.14 15.68
N ILE A 309 6.32 3.36 15.92
CA ILE A 309 6.77 4.23 17.02
C ILE A 309 6.19 5.64 16.86
N GLY A 310 6.22 6.19 15.65
CA GLY A 310 5.68 7.52 15.37
C GLY A 310 4.18 7.64 15.62
N PHE A 311 3.39 6.66 15.20
CA PHE A 311 1.94 6.65 15.44
C PHE A 311 1.59 6.44 16.92
N CYS A 312 2.34 5.61 17.65
CA CYS A 312 2.15 5.40 19.08
C CYS A 312 2.59 6.60 19.93
N ALA A 313 3.52 7.42 19.43
CA ALA A 313 4.04 8.60 20.15
C ALA A 313 3.13 9.84 20.09
N LEU A 314 2.04 9.77 19.32
CA LEU A 314 1.07 10.87 19.24
C LEU A 314 0.30 11.01 20.58
N PRO A 315 -0.15 12.22 20.95
CA PRO A 315 -0.97 12.42 22.16
C PRO A 315 -2.19 11.51 22.21
N GLN A 316 -2.79 11.27 21.05
CA GLN A 316 -3.76 10.21 20.81
C GLN A 316 -3.20 9.30 19.71
N PRO A 317 -2.87 8.03 20.01
CA PRO A 317 -2.28 7.12 19.04
C PRO A 317 -3.15 6.96 17.78
N ASP A 318 -2.52 7.01 16.61
CA ASP A 318 -3.24 6.82 15.34
C ASP A 318 -3.54 5.33 15.11
N LYS A 319 -4.72 4.88 15.54
CA LYS A 319 -5.14 3.48 15.41
C LYS A 319 -5.15 2.99 13.96
N LYS A 320 -5.46 3.88 13.01
CA LYS A 320 -5.48 3.57 11.57
C LYS A 320 -4.06 3.40 11.03
N GLY A 321 -3.17 4.32 11.36
CA GLY A 321 -1.75 4.25 11.04
C GLY A 321 -1.09 3.00 11.62
N ILE A 322 -1.36 2.70 12.89
CA ILE A 322 -0.84 1.53 13.60
C ILE A 322 -1.33 0.23 12.96
N GLY A 323 -2.64 0.09 12.74
CA GLY A 323 -3.20 -1.10 12.09
C GLY A 323 -2.62 -1.33 10.69
N THR A 324 -2.45 -0.25 9.92
CA THR A 324 -1.83 -0.33 8.59
C THR A 324 -0.37 -0.79 8.67
N SER A 325 0.43 -0.20 9.57
CA SER A 325 1.84 -0.58 9.73
C SER A 325 2.01 -2.02 10.26
N LEU A 326 1.13 -2.48 11.15
CA LEU A 326 1.14 -3.87 11.62
C LEU A 326 0.83 -4.86 10.48
N GLY A 327 -0.15 -4.55 9.64
CA GLY A 327 -0.46 -5.37 8.45
C GLY A 327 0.69 -5.39 7.43
N LEU A 328 1.36 -4.25 7.22
CA LEU A 328 2.57 -4.18 6.39
C LEU A 328 3.71 -5.00 6.99
N LEU A 329 3.94 -4.88 8.31
CA LEU A 329 4.96 -5.64 9.02
C LEU A 329 4.71 -7.14 8.91
N ALA A 330 3.46 -7.58 9.06
CA ALA A 330 3.09 -8.99 8.89
C ALA A 330 3.47 -9.53 7.50
N ASN A 331 3.15 -8.78 6.43
CA ASN A 331 3.54 -9.15 5.07
C ASN A 331 5.06 -9.21 4.88
N ILE A 332 5.80 -8.26 5.46
CA ILE A 332 7.26 -8.22 5.38
C ILE A 332 7.87 -9.41 6.13
N LEU A 333 7.42 -9.70 7.37
CA LEU A 333 7.88 -10.83 8.18
C LEU A 333 7.61 -12.18 7.49
N ALA A 334 6.45 -12.32 6.85
CA ALA A 334 6.13 -13.51 6.06
C ALA A 334 7.00 -13.67 4.80
N SER A 335 7.54 -12.57 4.27
CA SER A 335 8.40 -12.55 3.08
C SER A 335 9.90 -12.69 3.39
N MET A 336 10.33 -12.35 4.61
CA MET A 336 11.70 -12.52 5.07
C MET A 336 12.11 -13.99 5.08
N ASN A 337 13.41 -14.24 4.87
CA ASN A 337 14.02 -15.49 5.31
C ASN A 337 14.39 -15.42 6.81
N ASP A 338 14.77 -16.56 7.39
CA ASP A 338 15.00 -16.66 8.84
C ASP A 338 16.22 -15.86 9.29
N GLN A 339 17.25 -15.73 8.44
CA GLN A 339 18.43 -14.91 8.75
C GLN A 339 18.07 -13.42 8.82
N GLU A 340 17.26 -12.92 7.87
CA GLU A 340 16.78 -11.54 7.88
C GLU A 340 15.87 -11.28 9.09
N TYR A 341 15.03 -12.24 9.44
CA TYR A 341 14.15 -12.17 10.60
C TYR A 341 14.95 -12.10 11.91
N GLU A 342 15.92 -12.99 12.11
CA GLU A 342 16.75 -12.96 13.32
C GLU A 342 17.60 -11.69 13.42
N ALA A 343 18.12 -11.20 12.29
CA ALA A 343 18.82 -9.90 12.25
C ALA A 343 17.90 -8.71 12.59
N PHE A 344 16.63 -8.75 12.16
CA PHE A 344 15.64 -7.73 12.50
C PHE A 344 15.22 -7.80 13.97
N LYS A 345 14.95 -9.01 14.48
CA LYS A 345 14.54 -9.28 15.86
C LYS A 345 15.60 -8.90 16.89
N THR A 346 16.88 -9.08 16.56
CA THR A 346 18.01 -8.72 17.43
C THR A 346 18.46 -7.25 17.29
N SER A 347 17.80 -6.46 16.44
CA SER A 347 18.11 -5.04 16.25
C SER A 347 17.81 -4.25 17.53
N PRO A 348 18.76 -3.42 18.05
CA PRO A 348 18.62 -2.74 19.34
C PRO A 348 17.47 -1.73 19.39
N HIS A 349 16.97 -1.31 18.24
CA HIS A 349 15.89 -0.32 18.09
C HIS A 349 14.51 -0.96 17.85
N VAL A 350 14.45 -2.29 17.85
CA VAL A 350 13.21 -3.04 17.68
C VAL A 350 12.90 -3.73 19.00
N ASP A 351 11.69 -3.52 19.49
CA ASP A 351 11.22 -4.17 20.71
C ASP A 351 10.03 -5.07 20.38
N PHE A 352 10.32 -6.33 20.11
CA PHE A 352 9.32 -7.35 19.83
C PHE A 352 8.44 -7.69 21.03
N SER A 353 8.68 -7.17 22.24
CA SER A 353 7.89 -7.50 23.45
C SER A 353 6.40 -7.26 23.29
N CYS A 354 5.99 -6.37 22.38
CA CYS A 354 4.58 -6.22 22.03
C CYS A 354 4.02 -7.46 21.31
N LEU A 355 4.79 -8.19 20.50
CA LEU A 355 4.38 -9.43 19.85
C LEU A 355 4.63 -10.63 20.77
N LYS A 356 3.55 -11.34 21.16
CA LYS A 356 3.63 -12.48 22.08
C LYS A 356 4.39 -13.68 21.50
N GLU A 357 4.28 -13.90 20.19
CA GLU A 357 4.90 -15.04 19.50
C GLU A 357 6.11 -14.58 18.68
N GLN A 358 7.32 -14.92 19.15
CA GLN A 358 8.59 -14.45 18.56
C GLN A 358 9.51 -15.61 18.12
N GLY A 359 9.09 -16.86 18.34
CA GLY A 359 9.89 -18.05 18.07
C GLY A 359 10.09 -18.33 16.58
N HIS A 360 9.23 -17.77 15.72
CA HIS A 360 9.28 -17.99 14.28
C HIS A 360 8.68 -16.81 13.53
N ARG A 361 9.23 -16.45 12.36
CA ARG A 361 8.80 -15.28 11.57
C ARG A 361 7.32 -15.32 11.18
N LEU A 362 6.78 -16.50 10.85
CA LEU A 362 5.36 -16.65 10.50
C LEU A 362 4.44 -16.49 11.71
N LEU A 363 4.89 -16.86 12.91
CA LEU A 363 4.12 -16.65 14.13
C LEU A 363 4.09 -15.16 14.50
N SER A 364 5.22 -14.47 14.39
CA SER A 364 5.26 -13.01 14.56
C SER A 364 4.44 -12.28 13.50
N ALA A 365 4.45 -12.76 12.25
CA ALA A 365 3.59 -12.23 11.20
C ALA A 365 2.10 -12.43 11.52
N ALA A 366 1.72 -13.61 12.01
CA ALA A 366 0.35 -13.91 12.42
C ALA A 366 -0.11 -13.01 13.58
N GLU A 367 0.73 -12.81 14.60
CA GLU A 367 0.42 -11.93 15.74
C GLU A 367 0.33 -10.46 15.32
N ALA A 368 1.24 -9.98 14.46
CA ALA A 368 1.16 -8.63 13.90
C ALA A 368 -0.13 -8.43 13.11
N ALA A 369 -0.52 -9.40 12.27
CA ALA A 369 -1.76 -9.38 11.52
C ALA A 369 -3.01 -9.42 12.43
N ARG A 370 -3.00 -10.25 13.49
CA ARG A 370 -4.06 -10.29 14.50
C ARG A 370 -4.26 -8.93 15.17
N ARG A 371 -3.18 -8.23 15.52
CA ARG A 371 -3.26 -6.88 16.09
C ARG A 371 -3.78 -5.87 15.08
N ALA A 372 -3.38 -5.99 13.82
CA ALA A 372 -3.92 -5.16 12.74
C ALA A 372 -5.45 -5.32 12.62
N VAL A 373 -5.97 -6.56 12.71
CA VAL A 373 -7.42 -6.85 12.76
C VAL A 373 -8.11 -6.08 13.88
N VAL A 374 -7.53 -6.09 15.09
CA VAL A 374 -8.09 -5.39 16.27
C VAL A 374 -8.09 -3.87 16.10
N CYS A 375 -7.01 -3.30 15.53
CA CYS A 375 -6.90 -1.88 15.25
C CYS A 375 -7.92 -1.40 14.20
N SER A 376 -8.30 -2.27 13.26
CA SER A 376 -9.23 -1.95 12.18
C SER A 376 -10.63 -2.56 12.37
N ARG A 377 -11.03 -2.93 13.59
CA ARG A 377 -12.24 -3.72 13.88
C ARG A 377 -13.57 -3.15 13.38
N PHE A 378 -13.59 -1.87 13.00
CA PHE A 378 -14.76 -1.17 12.44
C PHE A 378 -14.70 -1.00 10.91
N SER A 379 -13.66 -1.53 10.25
CA SER A 379 -13.50 -1.46 8.81
C SER A 379 -13.40 -2.87 8.20
N PRO A 380 -14.46 -3.34 7.51
CA PRO A 380 -14.58 -4.74 7.10
C PRO A 380 -13.46 -5.18 6.14
N LEU A 381 -13.08 -4.33 5.18
CA LEU A 381 -12.01 -4.63 4.23
C LEU A 381 -10.65 -4.86 4.92
N PHE A 382 -10.30 -4.02 5.90
CA PHE A 382 -9.04 -4.17 6.62
C PHE A 382 -9.05 -5.37 7.58
N VAL A 383 -10.21 -5.68 8.19
CA VAL A 383 -10.39 -6.92 8.96
C VAL A 383 -10.19 -8.14 8.06
N LEU A 384 -10.90 -8.21 6.93
CA LEU A 384 -10.77 -9.29 5.95
C LEU A 384 -9.32 -9.48 5.51
N THR A 385 -8.65 -8.40 5.10
CA THR A 385 -7.28 -8.46 4.59
C THR A 385 -6.31 -8.99 5.65
N ASN A 386 -6.34 -8.44 6.86
CA ASN A 386 -5.41 -8.83 7.91
C ASN A 386 -5.73 -10.22 8.49
N ALA A 387 -7.01 -10.60 8.57
CA ALA A 387 -7.40 -11.93 9.02
C ALA A 387 -6.96 -13.02 8.02
N VAL A 388 -7.03 -12.75 6.72
CA VAL A 388 -6.48 -13.67 5.69
C VAL A 388 -4.96 -13.79 5.80
N ILE A 389 -4.23 -12.69 6.07
CA ILE A 389 -2.78 -12.73 6.30
C ILE A 389 -2.46 -13.60 7.53
N GLN A 390 -3.15 -13.35 8.65
CA GLN A 390 -3.01 -14.13 9.87
C GLN A 390 -3.24 -15.63 9.61
N GLY A 391 -4.38 -15.97 9.01
CA GLY A 391 -4.75 -17.35 8.72
C GLY A 391 -3.74 -18.03 7.79
N THR A 392 -3.25 -17.32 6.77
CA THR A 392 -2.23 -17.84 5.85
C THR A 392 -0.93 -18.16 6.59
N CYS A 393 -0.46 -17.25 7.46
CA CYS A 393 0.77 -17.45 8.23
C CYS A 393 0.66 -18.66 9.18
N LEU A 394 -0.49 -18.79 9.87
CA LEU A 394 -0.75 -19.90 10.79
C LEU A 394 -0.89 -21.24 10.06
N LEU A 395 -1.58 -21.25 8.91
CA LEU A 395 -1.71 -22.43 8.07
C LEU A 395 -0.34 -22.90 7.57
N SER A 396 0.47 -21.98 7.03
CA SER A 396 1.82 -22.30 6.56
C SER A 396 2.73 -22.78 7.69
N TYR A 397 2.71 -22.13 8.86
CA TYR A 397 3.51 -22.58 10.00
C TYR A 397 3.07 -23.95 10.50
N GLY A 398 1.77 -24.18 10.70
CA GLY A 398 1.24 -25.47 11.20
C GLY A 398 1.59 -26.67 10.31
N LEU A 399 1.81 -26.43 9.02
CA LEU A 399 2.23 -27.45 8.04
C LEU A 399 3.75 -27.53 7.84
N SER A 400 4.53 -26.63 8.45
CA SER A 400 5.99 -26.66 8.39
C SER A 400 6.58 -27.75 9.30
N GLU A 401 7.85 -28.06 9.05
CA GLU A 401 8.63 -28.97 9.90
C GLU A 401 8.97 -28.36 11.27
N ASP A 402 9.01 -27.02 11.36
CA ASP A 402 9.30 -26.29 12.59
C ASP A 402 8.14 -26.32 13.59
N CYS A 403 6.92 -26.66 13.13
CA CYS A 403 5.77 -26.78 14.01
C CYS A 403 5.78 -28.12 14.76
N PRO A 404 5.77 -28.10 16.11
CA PRO A 404 5.63 -29.33 16.89
C PRO A 404 4.35 -30.09 16.50
N PRO A 405 4.41 -31.43 16.28
CA PRO A 405 3.24 -32.21 15.89
C PRO A 405 2.05 -32.10 16.86
N ALA A 406 2.34 -31.94 18.16
CA ALA A 406 1.33 -31.76 19.20
C ALA A 406 0.54 -30.44 19.07
N GLU A 407 1.15 -29.39 18.51
CA GLU A 407 0.55 -28.06 18.39
C GLU A 407 -0.06 -27.79 17.01
N ARG A 408 0.26 -28.62 16.01
CA ARG A 408 -0.22 -28.50 14.62
C ARG A 408 -1.73 -28.25 14.55
N ARG A 409 -2.52 -29.07 15.25
CA ARG A 409 -3.99 -28.95 15.24
C ARG A 409 -4.46 -27.61 15.81
N ALA A 410 -3.78 -27.08 16.82
CA ALA A 410 -4.11 -25.79 17.42
C ALA A 410 -3.84 -24.63 16.46
N PHE A 411 -2.69 -24.62 15.77
CA PHE A 411 -2.38 -23.60 14.77
C PHE A 411 -3.33 -23.66 13.57
N LEU A 412 -3.65 -24.84 13.07
CA LEU A 412 -4.64 -25.02 12.00
C LEU A 412 -6.05 -24.56 12.45
N GLY A 413 -6.43 -24.81 13.71
CA GLY A 413 -7.68 -24.30 14.28
C GLY A 413 -7.73 -22.78 14.34
N ARG A 414 -6.64 -22.13 14.75
CA ARG A 414 -6.51 -20.65 14.73
C ARG A 414 -6.52 -20.09 13.30
N ALA A 415 -5.93 -20.81 12.35
CA ALA A 415 -5.98 -20.44 10.94
C ALA A 415 -7.42 -20.47 10.41
N LYS A 416 -8.16 -21.55 10.72
CA LYS A 416 -9.59 -21.68 10.42
C LYS A 416 -10.38 -20.50 10.97
N GLU A 417 -10.24 -20.19 12.26
CA GLU A 417 -10.93 -19.06 12.92
C GLU A 417 -10.63 -17.73 12.21
N ALA A 418 -9.37 -17.47 11.86
CA ALA A 418 -8.97 -16.24 11.16
C ALA A 418 -9.66 -16.11 9.79
N PHE A 419 -9.74 -17.19 8.99
CA PHE A 419 -10.45 -17.14 7.72
C PHE A 419 -11.96 -16.97 7.89
N GLU A 420 -12.56 -17.57 8.92
CA GLU A 420 -13.98 -17.37 9.26
C GLU A 420 -14.28 -15.92 9.62
N ILE A 421 -13.44 -15.29 10.45
CA ILE A 421 -13.56 -13.86 10.79
C ILE A 421 -13.55 -13.01 9.53
N GLY A 422 -12.63 -13.27 8.60
CA GLY A 422 -12.56 -12.57 7.33
C GLY A 422 -13.82 -12.77 6.47
N LEU A 423 -14.32 -14.00 6.36
CA LEU A 423 -15.53 -14.32 5.58
C LEU A 423 -16.83 -13.75 6.18
N LEU A 424 -16.83 -13.47 7.48
CA LEU A 424 -17.96 -12.90 8.22
C LEU A 424 -18.01 -11.36 8.15
N THR A 425 -17.04 -10.69 7.52
CA THR A 425 -17.08 -9.23 7.38
C THR A 425 -18.18 -8.75 6.44
N LYS A 426 -18.67 -9.63 5.55
CA LYS A 426 -19.80 -9.39 4.64
C LYS A 426 -20.66 -10.63 4.42
N THR A 427 -21.92 -10.40 4.05
CA THR A 427 -22.85 -11.42 3.58
C THR A 427 -22.77 -11.57 2.06
N GLU A 428 -23.49 -12.54 1.51
CA GLU A 428 -23.62 -12.74 0.06
C GLU A 428 -24.44 -11.65 -0.64
N ASP A 429 -25.28 -10.95 0.11
CA ASP A 429 -26.12 -9.84 -0.38
C ASP A 429 -25.38 -8.50 -0.42
N ASP A 430 -24.24 -8.39 0.26
CA ASP A 430 -23.48 -7.15 0.32
C ASP A 430 -22.84 -6.83 -1.03
N SER A 431 -22.93 -5.57 -1.44
CA SER A 431 -22.25 -5.08 -2.64
C SER A 431 -20.74 -4.99 -2.41
N VAL A 432 -19.96 -5.53 -3.35
CA VAL A 432 -18.49 -5.48 -3.33
C VAL A 432 -17.98 -4.96 -4.68
N ALA A 433 -17.73 -3.66 -4.73
CA ALA A 433 -17.19 -3.03 -5.93
C ALA A 433 -15.69 -3.23 -6.12
N SER A 434 -14.93 -3.56 -5.08
CA SER A 434 -13.47 -3.66 -5.14
C SER A 434 -13.01 -5.02 -5.64
N ARG A 435 -12.23 -5.03 -6.74
CA ARG A 435 -11.55 -6.24 -7.23
C ARG A 435 -10.66 -6.86 -6.15
N GLN A 436 -9.95 -6.03 -5.38
CA GLN A 436 -9.08 -6.50 -4.30
C GLN A 436 -9.90 -7.18 -3.19
N GLU A 437 -11.04 -6.59 -2.82
CA GLU A 437 -11.92 -7.14 -1.80
C GLU A 437 -12.52 -8.48 -2.25
N LEU A 438 -13.03 -8.56 -3.49
CA LEU A 438 -13.51 -9.82 -4.09
C LEU A 438 -12.43 -10.90 -4.11
N HIS A 439 -11.22 -10.55 -4.59
CA HIS A 439 -10.09 -11.47 -4.58
C HIS A 439 -9.78 -11.98 -3.18
N THR A 440 -9.85 -11.11 -2.18
CA THR A 440 -9.53 -11.46 -0.79
C THR A 440 -10.60 -12.36 -0.18
N PHE A 441 -11.88 -12.18 -0.52
CA PHE A 441 -12.95 -13.12 -0.14
C PHE A 441 -12.76 -14.51 -0.75
N VAL A 442 -12.46 -14.57 -2.05
CA VAL A 442 -12.22 -15.85 -2.73
C VAL A 442 -10.99 -16.55 -2.14
N LYS A 443 -9.91 -15.80 -1.86
CA LYS A 443 -8.74 -16.32 -1.15
C LYS A 443 -9.08 -16.83 0.24
N ALA A 444 -9.86 -16.09 1.03
CA ALA A 444 -10.28 -16.51 2.37
C ALA A 444 -11.05 -17.84 2.33
N ALA A 445 -12.01 -17.97 1.42
CA ALA A 445 -12.80 -19.19 1.24
C ALA A 445 -11.93 -20.38 0.80
N PHE A 446 -11.01 -20.15 -0.14
CA PHE A 446 -10.10 -21.19 -0.61
C PHE A 446 -9.17 -21.68 0.51
N CYS A 447 -8.59 -20.75 1.28
CA CYS A 447 -7.73 -21.09 2.40
C CYS A 447 -8.48 -21.75 3.56
N LEU A 448 -9.74 -21.39 3.80
CA LEU A 448 -10.59 -22.08 4.78
C LEU A 448 -10.86 -23.53 4.35
N ALA A 449 -11.17 -23.76 3.07
CA ALA A 449 -11.34 -25.12 2.54
C ALA A 449 -10.05 -25.95 2.71
N ALA A 450 -8.88 -25.34 2.49
CA ALA A 450 -7.60 -25.99 2.75
C ALA A 450 -7.41 -26.33 4.25
N ALA A 451 -7.72 -25.40 5.15
CA ALA A 451 -7.64 -25.63 6.60
C ALA A 451 -8.58 -26.78 7.04
N HIS A 452 -9.79 -26.86 6.48
CA HIS A 452 -10.72 -27.97 6.71
C HIS A 452 -10.13 -29.33 6.31
N ARG A 453 -9.53 -29.43 5.12
CA ARG A 453 -8.88 -30.67 4.66
C ARG A 453 -7.78 -31.11 5.63
N TRP A 454 -6.91 -30.18 6.02
CA TRP A 454 -5.80 -30.47 6.93
C TRP A 454 -6.23 -30.82 8.35
N LEU A 455 -7.39 -30.32 8.80
CA LEU A 455 -7.99 -30.67 10.08
C LEU A 455 -8.82 -31.98 10.03
N GLY A 456 -9.01 -32.57 8.84
CA GLY A 456 -9.90 -33.72 8.65
C GLY A 456 -11.39 -33.37 8.83
N LEU A 457 -11.77 -32.10 8.61
CA LEU A 457 -13.13 -31.60 8.81
C LEU A 457 -13.92 -31.64 7.50
N GLY A 458 -14.62 -32.74 7.25
CA GLY A 458 -15.57 -32.87 6.14
C GLY A 458 -14.89 -32.75 4.77
N GLU A 459 -14.25 -33.83 4.30
CA GLU A 459 -13.51 -33.85 3.04
C GLU A 459 -14.37 -33.46 1.83
N GLU A 460 -15.59 -33.98 1.74
CA GLU A 460 -16.52 -33.62 0.67
C GLU A 460 -16.93 -32.14 0.72
N ALA A 461 -17.17 -31.61 1.92
CA ALA A 461 -17.53 -30.21 2.12
C ALA A 461 -16.39 -29.30 1.68
N ALA A 462 -15.15 -29.63 2.04
CA ALA A 462 -13.98 -28.91 1.59
C ALA A 462 -13.76 -29.02 0.08
N ALA A 463 -13.95 -30.20 -0.53
CA ALA A 463 -13.86 -30.39 -1.97
C ALA A 463 -14.96 -29.65 -2.75
N ARG A 464 -16.17 -29.54 -2.18
CA ARG A 464 -17.24 -28.68 -2.73
C ARG A 464 -16.83 -27.21 -2.67
N ALA A 465 -16.41 -26.71 -1.51
CA ALA A 465 -15.98 -25.32 -1.36
C ALA A 465 -14.81 -24.97 -2.29
N GLU A 466 -13.84 -25.87 -2.47
CA GLU A 466 -12.71 -25.66 -3.39
C GLU A 466 -13.18 -25.53 -4.84
N ARG A 467 -14.14 -26.35 -5.29
CA ARG A 467 -14.75 -26.22 -6.63
C ARG A 467 -15.44 -24.88 -6.79
N THR A 468 -16.26 -24.49 -5.82
CA THR A 468 -16.95 -23.20 -5.79
C THR A 468 -15.97 -22.02 -5.84
N CYS A 469 -14.85 -22.10 -5.11
CA CYS A 469 -13.82 -21.07 -5.16
C CYS A 469 -13.11 -20.99 -6.52
N ARG A 470 -12.88 -22.13 -7.19
CA ARG A 470 -12.30 -22.14 -8.55
C ARG A 470 -13.24 -21.49 -9.57
N GLU A 471 -14.53 -21.70 -9.43
CA GLU A 471 -15.55 -21.02 -10.24
C GLU A 471 -15.56 -19.51 -9.95
N ALA A 472 -15.53 -19.11 -8.68
CA ALA A 472 -15.48 -17.71 -8.27
C ALA A 472 -14.22 -17.00 -8.80
N MET A 473 -13.07 -17.68 -8.81
CA MET A 473 -11.85 -17.18 -9.45
C MET A 473 -12.04 -16.95 -10.95
N GLY A 474 -12.75 -17.85 -11.65
CA GLY A 474 -13.10 -17.67 -13.05
C GLY A 474 -13.91 -16.39 -13.29
N LEU A 475 -14.93 -16.15 -12.47
CA LEU A 475 -15.72 -14.91 -12.53
C LEU A 475 -14.90 -13.68 -12.16
N LEU A 476 -13.96 -13.78 -11.23
CA LEU A 476 -13.07 -12.68 -10.86
C LEU A 476 -12.15 -12.24 -12.01
N TYR A 477 -11.71 -13.16 -12.87
CA TYR A 477 -10.97 -12.80 -14.08
C TYR A 477 -11.86 -12.07 -15.09
N ALA A 478 -13.10 -12.51 -15.26
CA ALA A 478 -14.07 -11.79 -16.10
C ALA A 478 -14.37 -10.39 -15.53
N TYR A 479 -14.49 -10.28 -14.21
CA TYR A 479 -14.74 -9.03 -13.50
C TYR A 479 -13.70 -7.96 -13.80
N ALA A 480 -12.43 -8.34 -13.94
CA ALA A 480 -11.33 -7.42 -14.22
C ALA A 480 -11.48 -6.65 -15.55
N SER A 481 -12.19 -7.25 -16.52
CA SER A 481 -12.41 -6.66 -17.84
C SER A 481 -13.82 -6.07 -18.02
N ALA A 482 -14.74 -6.34 -17.09
CA ALA A 482 -16.14 -5.95 -17.16
C ALA A 482 -16.38 -4.48 -16.82
N ARG A 483 -17.50 -3.93 -17.28
CA ARG A 483 -17.91 -2.53 -17.02
C ARG A 483 -19.39 -2.43 -16.63
N GLY A 484 -19.74 -1.39 -15.88
CA GLY A 484 -21.13 -1.05 -15.51
C GLY A 484 -21.90 -2.23 -14.90
N ARG A 485 -23.11 -2.49 -15.40
CA ARG A 485 -24.02 -3.52 -14.87
C ARG A 485 -23.48 -4.95 -14.95
N GLU A 486 -22.55 -5.23 -15.87
CA GLU A 486 -21.91 -6.55 -15.95
C GLU A 486 -21.00 -6.78 -14.75
N LYS A 487 -20.25 -5.75 -14.35
CA LYS A 487 -19.39 -5.77 -13.17
C LYS A 487 -20.20 -6.04 -11.90
N ASP A 488 -21.38 -5.42 -11.77
CA ASP A 488 -22.32 -5.69 -10.67
C ASP A 488 -22.78 -7.15 -10.61
N ARG A 489 -23.22 -7.70 -11.76
CA ARG A 489 -23.66 -9.09 -11.86
C ARG A 489 -22.53 -10.07 -11.51
N LEU A 490 -21.32 -9.79 -11.99
CA LEU A 490 -20.14 -10.61 -11.67
C LEU A 490 -19.77 -10.52 -10.20
N SER A 491 -19.82 -9.33 -9.59
CA SER A 491 -19.62 -9.18 -8.13
C SER A 491 -20.64 -10.01 -7.35
N GLN A 492 -21.92 -9.92 -7.68
CA GLN A 492 -22.98 -10.69 -7.02
C GLN A 492 -22.78 -12.19 -7.21
N GLY A 493 -22.42 -12.63 -8.42
CA GLY A 493 -22.10 -14.03 -8.70
C GLY A 493 -20.91 -14.55 -7.88
N ILE A 494 -19.83 -13.75 -7.77
CA ILE A 494 -18.66 -14.09 -6.95
C ILE A 494 -19.07 -14.18 -5.47
N MET A 495 -19.80 -13.20 -4.94
CA MET A 495 -20.23 -13.21 -3.54
C MET A 495 -21.22 -14.33 -3.22
N GLY A 496 -22.11 -14.69 -4.16
CA GLY A 496 -22.97 -15.86 -4.03
C GLY A 496 -22.19 -17.18 -3.97
N LEU A 497 -21.13 -17.33 -4.78
CA LEU A 497 -20.23 -18.48 -4.68
C LEU A 497 -19.46 -18.49 -3.36
N VAL A 498 -19.00 -17.33 -2.88
CA VAL A 498 -18.38 -17.21 -1.54
C VAL A 498 -19.38 -17.61 -0.44
N GLY A 499 -20.64 -17.19 -0.54
CA GLY A 499 -21.75 -17.63 0.32
C GLY A 499 -21.95 -19.14 0.31
N GLY A 500 -21.97 -19.75 -0.88
CA GLY A 500 -22.02 -21.21 -1.04
C GLY A 500 -20.84 -21.93 -0.38
N ALA A 501 -19.63 -21.38 -0.48
CA ALA A 501 -18.45 -21.94 0.20
C ALA A 501 -18.57 -21.81 1.73
N LYS A 502 -19.06 -20.67 2.25
CA LYS A 502 -19.33 -20.46 3.69
C LYS A 502 -20.33 -21.48 4.22
N ALA A 503 -21.44 -21.68 3.50
CA ALA A 503 -22.46 -22.65 3.86
C ALA A 503 -21.92 -24.09 3.85
N ALA A 504 -21.17 -24.47 2.81
CA ALA A 504 -20.56 -25.79 2.73
C ALA A 504 -19.60 -26.08 3.88
N LEU A 505 -18.84 -25.08 4.34
CA LEU A 505 -17.84 -25.21 5.40
C LEU A 505 -18.41 -24.97 6.80
N GLY A 506 -19.70 -24.63 6.93
CA GLY A 506 -20.34 -24.39 8.23
C GLY A 506 -19.84 -23.13 8.94
N VAL A 507 -19.53 -22.07 8.19
CA VAL A 507 -19.08 -20.79 8.77
C VAL A 507 -20.24 -20.13 9.53
N ALA A 508 -20.11 -20.06 10.85
CA ALA A 508 -21.11 -19.49 11.75
C ALA A 508 -20.61 -18.21 12.42
N GLY A 509 -21.54 -17.36 12.86
CA GLY A 509 -21.22 -16.15 13.61
C GLY A 509 -20.52 -16.45 14.94
N PHE A 510 -19.73 -15.48 15.42
CA PHE A 510 -19.02 -15.56 16.70
C PHE A 510 -19.63 -14.61 17.74
N PRO A 511 -19.44 -14.89 19.05
CA PRO A 511 -19.84 -13.97 20.10
C PRO A 511 -19.07 -12.65 20.01
N LYS A 512 -19.82 -11.54 20.06
CA LYS A 512 -19.28 -10.18 20.10
C LYS A 512 -20.13 -9.31 21.02
N SER A 513 -19.47 -8.58 21.91
CA SER A 513 -20.08 -7.61 22.81
C SER A 513 -20.53 -6.34 22.07
N ASP A 514 -19.80 -5.96 21.01
CA ASP A 514 -20.10 -4.80 20.18
C ASP A 514 -20.65 -5.22 18.81
N GLY A 515 -21.95 -4.98 18.59
CA GLY A 515 -22.63 -5.35 17.34
C GLY A 515 -22.03 -4.75 16.07
N LYS A 516 -21.36 -3.58 16.17
CA LYS A 516 -20.69 -2.91 15.05
C LYS A 516 -19.23 -3.34 14.84
N SER A 517 -18.69 -4.19 15.72
CA SER A 517 -17.38 -4.82 15.53
C SER A 517 -17.48 -5.98 14.54
N TYR A 518 -16.48 -6.10 13.67
CA TYR A 518 -16.29 -7.23 12.76
C TYR A 518 -15.35 -8.31 13.35
N VAL A 519 -15.02 -8.20 14.64
CA VAL A 519 -14.00 -9.01 15.31
C VAL A 519 -14.58 -9.61 16.60
N PRO A 520 -14.30 -10.89 16.94
CA PRO A 520 -14.79 -11.53 18.16
C PRO A 520 -14.17 -10.96 19.43
N ASP A 521 -14.86 -11.13 20.57
CA ASP A 521 -14.34 -10.68 21.86
C ASP A 521 -13.02 -11.36 22.24
N SER A 522 -12.79 -12.60 21.77
CA SER A 522 -11.54 -13.36 21.97
C SER A 522 -10.31 -12.71 21.34
N TYR A 523 -10.50 -11.80 20.39
CA TYR A 523 -9.42 -11.05 19.73
C TYR A 523 -9.08 -9.77 20.47
N LEU A 524 -10.01 -9.25 21.28
CA LEU A 524 -9.82 -8.01 22.00
C LEU A 524 -8.70 -8.18 23.02
N VAL A 525 -7.76 -7.25 22.96
CA VAL A 525 -6.63 -7.12 23.88
C VAL A 525 -6.71 -5.74 24.51
N ARG A 526 -6.14 -5.57 25.71
CA ARG A 526 -6.07 -4.25 26.35
C ARG A 526 -5.28 -3.31 25.43
N GLU A 527 -5.72 -2.05 25.33
CA GLU A 527 -5.02 -1.06 24.50
C GLU A 527 -3.55 -0.88 24.92
N GLU A 528 -3.26 -0.94 26.22
CA GLU A 528 -1.88 -0.92 26.75
C GLU A 528 -0.99 -2.04 26.19
N ASP A 529 -1.57 -3.21 25.90
CA ASP A 529 -0.85 -4.35 25.36
C ASP A 529 -0.67 -4.26 23.84
N LEU A 530 -1.49 -3.46 23.15
CA LEU A 530 -1.34 -3.15 21.72
C LEU A 530 -0.16 -2.22 21.46
N PHE A 531 0.17 -1.32 22.40
CA PHE A 531 1.00 -0.14 22.14
C PHE A 531 2.33 -0.06 22.91
N ARG A 532 2.84 -1.16 23.49
CA ARG A 532 4.16 -1.15 24.14
C ARG A 532 5.29 -0.96 23.12
N VAL A 533 5.73 0.27 22.95
CA VAL A 533 6.90 0.63 22.13
C VAL A 533 7.91 1.37 23.00
N ARG A 534 9.21 1.07 22.84
CA ARG A 534 10.27 1.69 23.66
C ARG A 534 10.29 3.22 23.56
N PRO A 535 10.68 3.90 24.65
CA PRO A 535 10.72 5.36 24.75
C PRO A 535 11.90 6.05 24.06
N ASP A 536 12.72 5.37 23.24
CA ASP A 536 13.88 5.97 22.53
C ASP A 536 13.53 7.14 21.57
N GLY A 537 12.25 7.51 21.51
CA GLY A 537 11.75 8.70 20.87
C GLY A 537 11.74 8.55 19.36
N PHE A 538 10.58 8.73 18.74
CA PHE A 538 10.44 8.73 17.28
C PHE A 538 11.51 9.60 16.58
N HIS A 539 11.83 10.77 17.13
CA HIS A 539 12.89 11.65 16.59
C HIS A 539 14.30 11.04 16.66
N GLY A 540 14.60 10.20 17.65
CA GLY A 540 15.86 9.45 17.72
C GLY A 540 15.97 8.41 16.61
N VAL A 541 14.84 7.84 16.19
CA VAL A 541 14.77 6.90 15.06
C VAL A 541 14.85 7.64 13.72
N VAL A 542 14.15 8.77 13.58
CA VAL A 542 14.19 9.61 12.37
C VAL A 542 15.60 10.15 12.11
N ARG A 543 16.28 10.68 13.14
CA ARG A 543 17.66 11.21 13.01
C ARG A 543 18.69 10.13 12.70
N ARG A 544 18.54 8.92 13.27
CA ARG A 544 19.44 7.78 13.03
C ARG A 544 19.19 7.12 11.68
N ARG A 545 17.99 7.28 11.10
CA ARG A 545 17.54 6.58 9.89
C ARG A 545 17.06 7.53 8.80
N THR A 546 17.73 8.65 8.60
CA THR A 546 17.80 9.28 7.28
C THR A 546 18.53 8.30 6.36
N ALA A 547 17.80 7.31 5.84
CA ALA A 547 18.28 6.28 4.91
C ALA A 547 18.59 6.87 3.53
N ALA A 548 19.26 8.01 3.50
CA ALA A 548 20.07 8.41 2.36
C ALA A 548 21.11 7.30 2.09
N GLU A 549 21.73 6.69 3.11
CA GLU A 549 22.81 5.72 2.89
C GLU A 549 22.40 4.40 2.21
N VAL A 550 21.18 3.89 2.46
CA VAL A 550 20.68 2.64 1.83
C VAL A 550 20.27 2.89 0.38
N LEU A 551 19.59 4.01 0.10
CA LEU A 551 19.12 4.36 -1.24
C LEU A 551 20.22 5.00 -2.12
N GLU A 552 21.13 5.80 -1.56
CA GLU A 552 22.37 6.27 -2.20
C GLU A 552 23.29 5.08 -2.51
N GLY A 553 23.34 4.08 -1.62
CA GLY A 553 24.11 2.85 -1.81
C GLY A 553 23.63 1.96 -2.97
N ILE A 554 22.35 2.08 -3.36
CA ILE A 554 21.76 1.42 -4.54
C ILE A 554 21.51 2.38 -5.72
N GLY A 555 21.99 3.63 -5.63
CA GLY A 555 22.01 4.60 -6.74
C GLY A 555 20.66 5.28 -7.05
N LEU A 556 19.73 5.35 -6.08
CA LEU A 556 18.40 5.94 -6.30
C LEU A 556 18.30 7.44 -5.99
N VAL A 557 19.30 8.09 -5.36
CA VAL A 557 19.23 9.52 -4.99
C VAL A 557 20.62 10.20 -5.08
N GLU A 558 20.67 11.45 -5.56
CA GLU A 558 21.75 12.43 -5.31
C GLU A 558 21.23 13.58 -4.43
N ARG A 559 22.07 14.14 -3.53
CA ARG A 559 21.67 15.20 -2.58
C ARG A 559 21.15 16.47 -3.29
N PRO A 560 19.99 17.04 -2.90
CA PRO A 560 19.51 18.30 -3.45
C PRO A 560 20.30 19.50 -2.88
N ARG A 561 20.58 20.50 -3.73
CA ARG A 561 21.33 21.72 -3.38
C ARG A 561 20.47 22.88 -2.85
N ASN A 562 19.14 22.76 -2.73
CA ASN A 562 18.32 23.86 -2.18
C ASN A 562 16.95 23.40 -1.60
N PRO A 563 16.55 23.80 -0.37
CA PRO A 563 15.30 23.35 0.27
C PRO A 563 14.03 24.17 -0.05
N GLY A 564 14.10 25.21 -0.90
CA GLY A 564 13.02 26.21 -1.00
C GLY A 564 12.04 26.11 -2.16
N SER A 565 12.09 25.07 -3.00
CA SER A 565 11.28 25.03 -4.24
C SER A 565 10.66 23.65 -4.49
N HIS A 566 9.76 23.22 -3.63
CA HIS A 566 9.14 21.88 -3.68
C HIS A 566 8.16 21.65 -4.85
N TRP A 567 7.92 22.67 -5.68
CA TRP A 567 7.12 22.58 -6.92
C TRP A 567 7.88 22.91 -8.22
N ARG A 568 9.18 23.22 -8.17
CA ARG A 568 10.02 23.31 -9.37
C ARG A 568 10.63 21.95 -9.68
N LEU A 569 9.85 21.05 -10.29
CA LEU A 569 10.42 19.98 -11.10
C LEU A 569 10.84 20.57 -12.45
N HIS A 570 12.12 20.38 -12.76
CA HIS A 570 12.76 20.80 -13.99
C HIS A 570 11.99 20.35 -15.25
N ARG A 571 12.01 21.25 -16.24
CA ARG A 571 11.94 21.11 -17.71
C ARG A 571 11.68 19.71 -18.26
N GLU A 572 10.67 19.64 -19.12
CA GLU A 572 10.37 18.59 -20.11
C GLU A 572 11.55 17.66 -20.45
N GLU A 573 11.46 16.40 -20.03
CA GLU A 573 12.20 15.33 -20.68
C GLU A 573 11.43 14.90 -21.93
N ARG A 574 12.08 15.10 -23.08
CA ARG A 574 11.66 14.61 -24.39
C ARG A 574 11.40 13.11 -24.29
N GLN A 575 10.27 12.67 -24.84
CA GLN A 575 10.04 11.28 -25.19
C GLN A 575 11.19 10.80 -26.09
N THR A 576 12.08 9.95 -25.58
CA THR A 576 12.79 8.99 -26.41
C THR A 576 11.90 7.76 -26.52
N GLU A 577 11.12 7.70 -27.59
CA GLU A 577 10.53 6.46 -28.07
C GLU A 577 11.66 5.49 -28.39
N VAL A 578 11.73 4.37 -27.67
CA VAL A 578 12.46 3.19 -28.12
C VAL A 578 11.44 2.31 -28.82
N SER A 579 11.40 2.42 -30.15
CA SER A 579 10.60 1.56 -31.02
C SER A 579 11.06 0.10 -30.86
N VAL A 580 10.20 -0.75 -30.29
CA VAL A 580 10.39 -2.20 -30.32
C VAL A 580 9.83 -2.70 -31.65
N LEU A 581 10.75 -3.04 -32.56
CA LEU A 581 10.46 -3.74 -33.81
C LEU A 581 9.72 -5.05 -33.53
N GLY A 582 8.49 -5.17 -34.04
CA GLY A 582 7.77 -6.43 -34.11
C GLY A 582 8.36 -7.38 -35.17
N PRO A 583 8.17 -8.70 -35.04
CA PRO A 583 8.74 -9.68 -35.95
C PRO A 583 8.05 -9.64 -37.32
N VAL A 584 8.90 -9.63 -38.36
CA VAL A 584 8.53 -9.78 -39.76
C VAL A 584 8.04 -11.21 -40.00
N SER A 585 6.77 -11.36 -40.38
CA SER A 585 6.25 -12.59 -40.97
C SER A 585 6.24 -12.46 -42.49
N THR A 586 7.15 -13.19 -43.13
CA THR A 586 7.18 -13.43 -44.57
C THR A 586 6.10 -14.43 -44.99
N SER A 587 5.20 -14.05 -45.89
CA SER A 587 4.70 -14.93 -46.95
C SER A 587 3.89 -14.10 -47.95
N GLY A 588 4.41 -13.94 -49.16
CA GLY A 588 3.74 -13.23 -50.24
C GLY A 588 2.80 -14.11 -51.06
N ARG A 589 1.91 -13.47 -51.82
CA ARG A 589 1.89 -13.52 -53.29
C ARG A 589 0.68 -12.77 -53.85
N SER A 590 0.95 -12.02 -54.94
CA SER A 590 0.09 -11.69 -56.09
C SER A 590 -1.28 -11.05 -55.83
N SER A 591 -1.72 -9.97 -56.48
CA SER A 591 -1.39 -9.42 -57.80
C SER A 591 -2.31 -8.22 -58.03
N GLY A 592 -1.86 -7.26 -58.84
CA GLY A 592 -2.77 -6.58 -59.77
C GLY A 592 -3.24 -5.16 -59.43
N GLN A 593 -2.58 -4.21 -60.09
CA GLN A 593 -3.17 -3.11 -60.88
C GLN A 593 -3.87 -1.89 -60.22
N LEU A 594 -3.17 -0.76 -60.44
CA LEU A 594 -3.62 0.44 -61.17
C LEU A 594 -4.46 1.54 -60.48
N ARG A 595 -3.88 2.75 -60.60
CA ARG A 595 -4.48 4.10 -60.66
C ARG A 595 -5.14 4.59 -59.35
N GLY A 596 -4.93 5.82 -58.89
CA GLY A 596 -4.35 7.03 -59.47
C GLY A 596 -5.14 8.22 -58.90
N GLN A 597 -4.46 9.34 -58.61
CA GLN A 597 -5.01 10.66 -58.24
C GLN A 597 -5.69 10.70 -56.85
N GLY A 598 -5.63 11.72 -56.02
CA GLY A 598 -5.09 13.08 -56.12
C GLY A 598 -5.85 13.93 -55.10
N VAL A 599 -5.10 14.68 -54.28
CA VAL A 599 -5.34 16.06 -53.80
C VAL A 599 -6.62 16.41 -52.99
N SER A 600 -6.38 16.96 -51.78
CA SER A 600 -7.17 17.93 -50.95
C SER A 600 -8.64 17.62 -50.65
N VAL A 601 -9.14 17.71 -49.42
CA VAL A 601 -9.16 18.89 -48.51
C VAL A 601 -8.97 18.46 -47.06
#